data_AF-A0A7D5I6J7-F1
#
_entry.id   AF-A0A7D5I6J7-F1
#
_cell.length_a   1.000
_cell.length_b   1.000
_cell.length_c   1.000
_cell.angle_alpha   90.00
_cell.angle_beta   90.00
_cell.angle_gamma   90.00
#
_symmetry.space_group_name_H-M   'P 1'
#
loop_
_entity.id
_entity.type
_entity.pdbx_description
1 polymer ?
#
loop_
_entity_poly.entity_id
_entity_poly.type
_entity_poly.pdbx_seq_one_letter_code
_entity_poly.pdbx_strand_id
1 'polypeptide(L)'
;MKTSSNSDASVPGTENRTDCLVCGVEVEYLDEAISGRCYYCGVEEETYFVCRNGHYVCNRCHSKEAIAVIENICLSSDENHPLVIAERIMEHPAIHMHGPEHHALVPAVLVAAYKNRRGLKKETAVLEAIKRGRTVPGGYCGLYGACGAGIGVGIAVSVLLKATPLTPSERSEANLSTSKTLSSIAAAGGARCCKKATRLALEDGMKYLSDRFDLEWYERADFSAECDYTQFNRECDSNCRYRNDG
;
A
#
# COMPACT_ATOMS: atom_id res chain seq x y z
N MET A 1 21.74 -32.00 -37.40
CA MET A 1 21.43 -32.12 -35.95
C MET A 1 21.08 -30.73 -35.46
N LYS A 2 19.85 -30.54 -34.96
CA LYS A 2 19.32 -29.25 -34.50
C LYS A 2 20.05 -28.84 -33.21
N THR A 3 20.54 -27.61 -33.14
CA THR A 3 20.65 -26.86 -31.88
C THR A 3 20.49 -25.37 -32.19
N SER A 4 19.24 -24.92 -32.19
CA SER A 4 18.84 -23.54 -31.94
C SER A 4 19.02 -23.26 -30.45
N SER A 5 19.95 -22.38 -30.08
CA SER A 5 20.11 -21.90 -28.69
C SER A 5 19.62 -20.46 -28.59
N ASN A 6 18.43 -20.35 -28.00
CA ASN A 6 17.83 -19.26 -27.24
C ASN A 6 18.37 -17.84 -27.46
N SER A 7 17.46 -17.04 -28.01
CA SER A 7 17.36 -15.60 -27.77
C SER A 7 17.40 -15.29 -26.28
N ASP A 8 18.35 -14.45 -25.92
CA ASP A 8 18.47 -13.74 -24.66
C ASP A 8 17.24 -12.84 -24.49
N ALA A 9 16.23 -13.34 -23.76
CA ALA A 9 15.10 -12.52 -23.34
C ALA A 9 15.51 -11.85 -22.03
N SER A 10 16.13 -10.67 -22.16
CA SER A 10 16.25 -9.72 -21.07
C SER A 10 14.89 -9.53 -20.40
N VAL A 11 14.78 -9.88 -19.13
CA VAL A 11 13.59 -9.58 -18.31
C VAL A 11 13.38 -8.07 -18.35
N PRO A 12 12.25 -7.56 -18.89
CA PRO A 12 11.99 -6.13 -18.89
C PRO A 12 11.89 -5.64 -17.43
N GLY A 13 12.58 -4.53 -17.15
CA GLY A 13 12.58 -3.87 -15.85
C GLY A 13 11.17 -3.56 -15.35
N THR A 14 11.06 -3.48 -14.03
CA THR A 14 9.86 -3.23 -13.23
C THR A 14 8.98 -2.11 -13.78
N GLU A 15 7.94 -2.45 -14.55
CA GLU A 15 6.93 -1.49 -15.00
C GLU A 15 6.04 -1.08 -13.80
N ASN A 16 6.51 -0.13 -12.99
CA ASN A 16 5.68 0.55 -11.97
C ASN A 16 4.68 1.48 -12.67
N ARG A 17 3.64 0.89 -13.27
CA ARG A 17 2.67 1.63 -14.11
C ARG A 17 1.91 2.68 -13.29
N THR A 18 1.77 3.87 -13.84
CA THR A 18 0.94 4.98 -13.32
C THR A 18 -0.34 5.21 -14.10
N ASP A 19 -0.40 4.71 -15.34
CA ASP A 19 -1.45 5.01 -16.30
C ASP A 19 -2.48 3.88 -16.37
N CYS A 20 -3.49 4.03 -17.23
CA CYS A 20 -4.59 3.09 -17.37
C CYS A 20 -4.12 1.64 -17.58
N LEU A 21 -4.63 0.71 -16.77
CA LEU A 21 -4.32 -0.72 -16.86
C LEU A 21 -4.78 -1.37 -18.18
N VAL A 22 -5.66 -0.70 -18.94
CA VAL A 22 -6.21 -1.19 -20.21
C VAL A 22 -5.43 -0.68 -21.41
N CYS A 23 -5.18 0.64 -21.49
CA CYS A 23 -4.63 1.27 -22.68
C CYS A 23 -3.35 2.09 -22.45
N GLY A 24 -2.83 2.15 -21.23
CA GLY A 24 -1.60 2.89 -20.89
C GLY A 24 -1.71 4.42 -21.00
N VAL A 25 -2.91 4.96 -21.24
CA VAL A 25 -3.15 6.40 -21.27
C VAL A 25 -3.43 6.91 -19.86
N GLU A 26 -3.03 8.15 -19.59
CA GLU A 26 -3.21 8.83 -18.32
C GLU A 26 -4.66 8.74 -17.78
N VAL A 27 -4.74 8.46 -16.48
CA VAL A 27 -5.98 8.46 -15.70
C VAL A 27 -6.28 9.87 -15.24
N GLU A 28 -7.48 10.36 -15.54
CA GLU A 28 -8.00 11.64 -15.06
C GLU A 28 -8.68 11.46 -13.69
N TYR A 29 -8.55 12.49 -12.87
CA TYR A 29 -9.04 12.55 -11.51
C TYR A 29 -10.09 13.66 -11.47
N LEU A 30 -11.34 13.28 -11.26
CA LEU A 30 -12.51 14.14 -11.32
C LEU A 30 -12.87 14.68 -9.93
N ASP A 31 -13.49 15.84 -9.87
CA ASP A 31 -14.09 16.43 -8.67
C ASP A 31 -15.58 16.07 -8.51
N GLU A 32 -16.25 15.73 -9.62
CA GLU A 32 -17.59 15.14 -9.63
C GLU A 32 -17.56 13.66 -10.02
N ALA A 33 -18.38 12.86 -9.35
CA ALA A 33 -18.48 11.43 -9.65
C ALA A 33 -19.22 11.21 -10.97
N ILE A 34 -18.76 10.22 -11.74
CA ILE A 34 -19.44 9.72 -12.92
C ILE A 34 -19.83 8.24 -12.72
N SER A 35 -20.82 7.77 -13.47
CA SER A 35 -21.08 6.33 -13.58
C SER A 35 -20.01 5.69 -14.44
N GLY A 36 -19.26 4.74 -13.87
CA GLY A 36 -18.21 4.00 -14.54
C GLY A 36 -18.56 2.52 -14.62
N ARG A 37 -18.42 1.92 -15.81
CA ARG A 37 -18.47 0.47 -16.00
C ARG A 37 -17.05 -0.10 -16.03
N CYS A 38 -16.72 -0.97 -15.09
CA CYS A 38 -15.39 -1.58 -15.03
C CYS A 38 -15.11 -2.41 -16.28
N TYR A 39 -14.00 -2.14 -16.96
CA TYR A 39 -13.61 -2.80 -18.20
C TYR A 39 -13.49 -4.33 -18.06
N TYR A 40 -12.96 -4.81 -16.93
CA TYR A 40 -12.67 -6.24 -16.75
C TYR A 40 -13.83 -7.07 -16.22
N CYS A 41 -14.69 -6.51 -15.36
CA CYS A 41 -15.75 -7.29 -14.71
C CYS A 41 -17.16 -6.75 -14.94
N GLY A 42 -17.31 -5.63 -15.65
CA GLY A 42 -18.59 -5.08 -16.05
C GLY A 42 -19.45 -4.48 -14.93
N VAL A 43 -18.96 -4.46 -13.67
CA VAL A 43 -19.65 -3.78 -12.56
C VAL A 43 -19.82 -2.29 -12.88
N GLU A 44 -20.99 -1.75 -12.60
CA GLU A 44 -21.27 -0.32 -12.67
C GLU A 44 -21.29 0.26 -11.26
N GLU A 45 -20.51 1.32 -11.06
CA GLU A 45 -20.42 2.05 -9.79
C GLU A 45 -19.98 3.50 -10.05
N GLU A 46 -20.15 4.35 -9.05
CA GLU A 46 -19.63 5.72 -9.11
C GLU A 46 -18.11 5.72 -9.01
N THR A 47 -17.47 6.53 -9.84
CA THR A 47 -16.02 6.69 -9.86
C THR A 47 -15.63 8.14 -10.10
N TYR A 48 -14.47 8.49 -9.57
CA TYR A 48 -13.77 9.76 -9.83
C TYR A 48 -12.55 9.56 -10.72
N PHE A 49 -12.34 8.33 -11.21
CA PHE A 49 -11.18 7.94 -11.99
C PHE A 49 -11.61 7.32 -13.31
N VAL A 50 -11.16 7.92 -14.40
CA VAL A 50 -11.36 7.41 -15.76
C VAL A 50 -10.18 7.85 -16.61
N CYS A 51 -9.67 7.00 -17.50
CA CYS A 51 -8.65 7.48 -18.44
C CYS A 51 -9.28 8.29 -19.58
N ARG A 52 -8.46 9.05 -20.32
CA ARG A 52 -8.93 9.86 -21.46
C ARG A 52 -9.66 9.08 -22.56
N ASN A 53 -9.45 7.76 -22.63
CA ASN A 53 -10.15 6.88 -23.56
C ASN A 53 -11.44 6.27 -22.97
N GLY A 54 -11.88 6.70 -21.78
CA GLY A 54 -13.12 6.24 -21.14
C GLY A 54 -13.00 4.94 -20.34
N HIS A 55 -11.83 4.33 -20.22
CA HIS A 55 -11.68 3.11 -19.42
C HIS A 55 -11.73 3.41 -17.92
N TYR A 56 -12.55 2.64 -17.22
CA TYR A 56 -12.60 2.55 -15.77
C TYR A 56 -12.23 1.13 -15.31
N VAL A 57 -11.49 1.02 -14.21
CA VAL A 57 -11.14 -0.26 -13.57
C VAL A 57 -11.47 -0.17 -12.08
N CYS A 58 -12.39 -1.01 -11.62
CA CYS A 58 -12.78 -1.02 -10.21
C CYS A 58 -11.64 -1.47 -9.28
N ASN A 59 -11.72 -1.08 -8.00
CA ASN A 59 -10.72 -1.40 -6.98
C ASN A 59 -10.41 -2.91 -6.89
N ARG A 60 -11.43 -3.76 -7.05
CA ARG A 60 -11.28 -5.24 -7.04
C ARG A 60 -10.45 -5.75 -8.20
N CYS A 61 -10.65 -5.22 -9.41
CA CYS A 61 -9.88 -5.63 -10.57
C CYS A 61 -8.47 -5.03 -10.54
N HIS A 62 -8.34 -3.76 -10.11
CA HIS A 62 -7.06 -3.07 -9.99
C HIS A 62 -6.09 -3.79 -9.05
N SER A 63 -6.58 -4.27 -7.91
CA SER A 63 -5.75 -4.88 -6.85
C SER A 63 -5.65 -6.41 -6.95
N LYS A 64 -6.30 -7.06 -7.92
CA LYS A 64 -6.50 -8.52 -7.91
C LYS A 64 -5.19 -9.30 -7.78
N GLU A 65 -4.20 -9.00 -8.63
CA GLU A 65 -2.91 -9.69 -8.65
C GLU A 65 -2.04 -9.25 -7.48
N ALA A 66 -2.04 -7.95 -7.18
CA ALA A 66 -1.32 -7.35 -6.06
C ALA A 66 -1.66 -7.99 -4.71
N ILE A 67 -2.95 -8.26 -4.45
CA ILE A 67 -3.39 -8.86 -3.19
C ILE A 67 -2.81 -10.27 -3.00
N ALA A 68 -2.73 -11.07 -4.06
CA ALA A 68 -2.13 -12.40 -3.99
C ALA A 68 -0.62 -12.33 -3.69
N VAL A 69 0.07 -11.33 -4.24
CA VAL A 69 1.50 -11.08 -3.97
C VAL A 69 1.71 -10.65 -2.53
N ILE A 70 0.92 -9.69 -2.02
CA ILE A 70 0.96 -9.23 -0.63
C ILE A 70 0.75 -10.42 0.32
N GLU A 71 -0.28 -11.23 0.06
CA GLU A 71 -0.58 -12.41 0.86
C GLU A 71 0.58 -13.40 0.88
N ASN A 72 1.09 -13.80 -0.29
CA ASN A 72 2.18 -14.75 -0.40
C ASN A 72 3.44 -14.27 0.33
N ILE A 73 3.88 -13.04 0.08
CA ILE A 73 5.10 -12.51 0.69
C ILE A 73 4.93 -12.39 2.21
N CYS A 74 3.80 -11.88 2.70
CA CYS A 74 3.58 -11.73 4.15
C CYS A 74 3.48 -13.07 4.89
N LEU A 75 2.91 -14.10 4.26
CA LEU A 75 2.76 -15.42 4.86
C LEU A 75 4.04 -16.25 4.79
N SER A 76 4.85 -16.11 3.74
CA SER A 76 6.07 -16.90 3.54
C SER A 76 7.34 -16.27 4.12
N SER A 77 7.35 -14.96 4.36
CA SER A 77 8.53 -14.25 4.87
C SER A 77 8.67 -14.38 6.39
N ASP A 78 9.87 -14.69 6.87
CA ASP A 78 10.24 -14.64 8.30
C ASP A 78 10.89 -13.30 8.70
N GLU A 79 11.00 -12.36 7.77
CA GLU A 79 11.48 -11.00 8.03
C GLU A 79 10.62 -10.31 9.10
N ASN A 80 11.27 -9.62 10.03
CA ASN A 80 10.60 -8.93 11.12
C ASN A 80 10.69 -7.39 11.01
N HIS A 81 11.32 -6.87 9.95
CA HIS A 81 11.36 -5.45 9.64
C HIS A 81 10.27 -5.06 8.63
N PRO A 82 9.24 -4.29 9.01
CA PRO A 82 8.13 -3.92 8.13
C PRO A 82 8.56 -3.29 6.80
N LEU A 83 9.49 -2.33 6.80
CA LEU A 83 9.94 -1.70 5.55
C LEU A 83 10.56 -2.69 4.57
N VAL A 84 11.39 -3.64 5.04
CA VAL A 84 12.04 -4.63 4.16
C VAL A 84 10.99 -5.49 3.44
N ILE A 85 9.95 -5.93 4.17
CA ILE A 85 8.83 -6.68 3.57
C ILE A 85 8.09 -5.79 2.55
N ALA A 86 7.82 -4.53 2.92
CA ALA A 86 7.09 -3.61 2.07
C ALA A 86 7.83 -3.26 0.78
N GLU A 87 9.14 -2.97 0.82
CA GLU A 87 9.94 -2.72 -0.39
C GLU A 87 9.93 -3.94 -1.30
N ARG A 88 10.15 -5.14 -0.76
CA ARG A 88 10.08 -6.39 -1.53
C ARG A 88 8.71 -6.60 -2.21
N ILE A 89 7.62 -6.20 -1.53
CA ILE A 89 6.28 -6.21 -2.15
C ILE A 89 6.20 -5.14 -3.22
N MET A 90 6.55 -3.89 -2.91
CA MET A 90 6.42 -2.73 -3.79
C MET A 90 7.29 -2.80 -5.05
N GLU A 91 8.37 -3.59 -5.05
CA GLU A 91 9.21 -3.91 -6.20
C GLU A 91 8.53 -4.87 -7.19
N HIS A 92 7.55 -5.65 -6.73
CA HIS A 92 6.90 -6.64 -7.58
C HIS A 92 6.04 -5.95 -8.66
N PRO A 93 6.12 -6.35 -9.95
CA PRO A 93 5.42 -5.66 -11.06
C PRO A 93 3.89 -5.57 -10.92
N ALA A 94 3.28 -6.45 -10.13
CA ALA A 94 1.85 -6.41 -9.82
C ALA A 94 1.47 -5.27 -8.86
N ILE A 95 2.42 -4.62 -8.20
CA ILE A 95 2.19 -3.48 -7.31
C ILE A 95 2.48 -2.20 -8.08
N HIS A 96 1.42 -1.49 -8.46
CA HIS A 96 1.52 -0.30 -9.28
C HIS A 96 2.19 0.86 -8.51
N MET A 97 2.50 1.95 -9.20
CA MET A 97 2.99 3.16 -8.54
C MET A 97 1.92 3.75 -7.60
N HIS A 98 0.68 3.77 -8.10
CA HIS A 98 -0.51 4.22 -7.37
C HIS A 98 -1.59 3.14 -7.48
N GLY A 99 -2.27 2.86 -6.38
CA GLY A 99 -3.36 1.88 -6.41
C GLY A 99 -3.85 1.45 -5.02
N PRO A 100 -5.11 0.96 -4.93
CA PRO A 100 -5.73 0.53 -3.68
C PRO A 100 -5.03 -0.64 -3.00
N GLU A 101 -4.18 -1.39 -3.70
CA GLU A 101 -3.40 -2.49 -3.12
C GLU A 101 -2.50 -2.07 -1.95
N HIS A 102 -2.01 -0.82 -1.95
CA HIS A 102 -1.20 -0.29 -0.85
C HIS A 102 -1.97 -0.23 0.47
N HIS A 103 -3.30 -0.12 0.41
CA HIS A 103 -4.16 -0.08 1.59
C HIS A 103 -4.28 -1.45 2.26
N ALA A 104 -4.06 -2.53 1.52
CA ALA A 104 -3.92 -3.89 2.06
C ALA A 104 -2.48 -4.21 2.46
N LEU A 105 -1.49 -3.65 1.74
CA LEU A 105 -0.06 -3.84 2.00
C LEU A 105 0.32 -3.40 3.41
N VAL A 106 0.05 -2.14 3.77
CA VAL A 106 0.46 -1.55 5.06
C VAL A 106 0.02 -2.41 6.26
N PRO A 107 -1.28 -2.75 6.42
CA PRO A 107 -1.70 -3.55 7.56
C PRO A 107 -1.15 -4.98 7.54
N ALA A 108 -1.05 -5.61 6.36
CA ALA A 108 -0.52 -6.97 6.23
C ALA A 108 0.93 -7.06 6.69
N VAL A 109 1.76 -6.10 6.24
CA VAL A 109 3.18 -6.01 6.56
C VAL A 109 3.42 -5.78 8.04
N LEU A 110 2.74 -4.80 8.65
CA LEU A 110 2.88 -4.51 10.08
C LEU A 110 2.51 -5.73 10.94
N VAL A 111 1.42 -6.42 10.59
CA VAL A 111 0.97 -7.61 11.30
C VAL A 111 1.93 -8.77 11.11
N ALA A 112 2.39 -9.03 9.88
CA ALA A 112 3.34 -10.12 9.59
C ALA A 112 4.65 -9.93 10.35
N ALA A 113 5.25 -8.75 10.24
CA ALA A 113 6.52 -8.42 10.89
C ALA A 113 6.41 -8.48 12.42
N TYR A 114 5.32 -7.95 13.01
CA TYR A 114 5.06 -8.05 14.44
C TYR A 114 4.98 -9.51 14.90
N LYS A 115 4.24 -10.34 14.16
CA LYS A 115 4.05 -11.76 14.50
C LYS A 115 5.35 -12.55 14.39
N ASN A 116 6.13 -12.32 13.33
CA ASN A 116 7.47 -12.88 13.16
C ASN A 116 8.37 -12.52 14.34
N ARG A 117 8.41 -11.24 14.72
CA ARG A 117 9.22 -10.77 15.85
C ARG A 117 8.86 -11.42 17.17
N ARG A 118 7.59 -11.74 17.38
CA ARG A 118 7.10 -12.38 18.61
C ARG A 118 7.14 -13.91 18.56
N GLY A 119 7.56 -14.52 17.44
CA GLY A 119 7.47 -15.96 17.25
C GLY A 119 6.03 -16.49 17.31
N LEU A 120 5.06 -15.66 16.90
CA LEU A 120 3.63 -15.99 16.95
C LEU A 120 3.12 -16.41 15.57
N LYS A 121 2.11 -17.30 15.55
CA LYS A 121 1.36 -17.62 14.33
C LYS A 121 0.75 -16.36 13.71
N LYS A 122 0.96 -16.18 12.40
CA LYS A 122 0.64 -14.95 11.67
C LYS A 122 -0.53 -15.11 10.71
N GLU A 123 -0.83 -16.32 10.27
CA GLU A 123 -1.70 -16.62 9.13
C GLU A 123 -3.07 -15.95 9.25
N THR A 124 -3.81 -16.25 10.33
CA THR A 124 -5.16 -15.68 10.54
C THR A 124 -5.13 -14.15 10.67
N ALA A 125 -4.10 -13.60 11.31
CA ALA A 125 -4.00 -12.16 11.55
C ALA A 125 -3.65 -11.41 10.25
N VAL A 126 -2.72 -11.93 9.46
CA VAL A 126 -2.33 -11.36 8.15
C VAL A 126 -3.51 -11.40 7.19
N LEU A 127 -4.21 -12.54 7.10
CA LEU A 127 -5.38 -12.66 6.22
C LEU A 127 -6.51 -11.69 6.62
N GLU A 128 -6.76 -11.51 7.93
CA GLU A 128 -7.75 -10.54 8.40
C GLU A 128 -7.31 -9.08 8.14
N ALA A 129 -6.02 -8.78 8.26
CA ALA A 129 -5.44 -7.48 7.93
C ALA A 129 -5.60 -7.14 6.43
N ILE A 130 -5.29 -8.08 5.54
CA ILE A 130 -5.49 -7.95 4.09
C ILE A 130 -6.98 -7.78 3.77
N LYS A 131 -7.84 -8.61 4.37
CA LYS A 131 -9.29 -8.57 4.18
C LYS A 131 -9.89 -7.22 4.55
N ARG A 132 -9.43 -6.58 5.63
CA ARG A 132 -9.87 -5.24 6.03
C ARG A 132 -9.22 -4.14 5.19
N GLY A 133 -7.93 -4.24 4.91
CA GLY A 133 -7.21 -3.23 4.12
C GLY A 133 -7.73 -3.10 2.70
N ARG A 134 -8.08 -4.22 2.04
CA ARG A 134 -8.62 -4.22 0.67
C ARG A 134 -10.02 -3.60 0.55
N THR A 135 -10.73 -3.35 1.65
CA THR A 135 -12.02 -2.66 1.62
C THR A 135 -11.88 -1.15 1.69
N VAL A 136 -10.66 -0.62 1.90
CA VAL A 136 -10.39 0.82 1.86
C VAL A 136 -10.26 1.25 0.39
N PRO A 137 -11.20 2.04 -0.15
CA PRO A 137 -11.23 2.36 -1.58
C PRO A 137 -10.05 3.23 -2.03
N GLY A 138 -9.67 3.10 -3.31
CA GLY A 138 -8.72 4.00 -3.95
C GLY A 138 -9.17 5.47 -3.89
N GLY A 139 -8.23 6.40 -3.81
CA GLY A 139 -8.50 7.83 -3.87
C GLY A 139 -8.96 8.50 -2.56
N TYR A 140 -9.16 7.74 -1.49
CA TYR A 140 -9.57 8.27 -0.18
C TYR A 140 -8.66 9.37 0.38
N CYS A 141 -7.37 9.38 0.01
CA CYS A 141 -6.44 10.43 0.37
C CYS A 141 -6.83 11.82 -0.15
N GLY A 142 -7.44 11.90 -1.34
CA GLY A 142 -7.82 13.18 -1.98
C GLY A 142 -9.32 13.47 -1.88
N LEU A 143 -10.16 12.44 -1.86
CA LEU A 143 -11.63 12.59 -1.91
C LEU A 143 -12.30 12.60 -0.53
N TYR A 144 -11.71 11.91 0.46
CA TYR A 144 -12.32 11.70 1.78
C TYR A 144 -11.42 12.18 2.93
N GLY A 145 -10.28 12.81 2.62
CA GLY A 145 -9.36 13.38 3.61
C GLY A 145 -8.61 12.37 4.48
N ALA A 146 -8.65 11.08 4.14
CA ALA A 146 -8.04 10.02 4.94
C ALA A 146 -7.24 9.06 4.05
N CYS A 147 -5.92 9.23 4.01
CA CYS A 147 -5.06 8.35 3.21
C CYS A 147 -5.20 6.88 3.65
N GLY A 148 -5.40 5.98 2.68
CA GLY A 148 -5.61 4.57 2.95
C GLY A 148 -4.41 3.87 3.60
N ALA A 149 -3.19 4.36 3.38
CA ALA A 149 -2.00 3.91 4.11
C ALA A 149 -2.11 4.22 5.62
N GLY A 150 -2.58 5.43 5.98
CA GLY A 150 -2.81 5.82 7.37
C GLY A 150 -3.92 5.02 8.03
N ILE A 151 -5.04 4.79 7.32
CA ILE A 151 -6.10 3.86 7.77
C ILE A 151 -5.54 2.44 7.96
N GLY A 152 -4.62 2.02 7.09
CA GLY A 152 -3.91 0.75 7.18
C GLY A 152 -3.19 0.54 8.52
N VAL A 153 -2.58 1.58 9.10
CA VAL A 153 -1.95 1.48 10.42
C VAL A 153 -2.99 1.16 11.50
N GLY A 154 -4.12 1.87 11.51
CA GLY A 154 -5.21 1.59 12.44
C GLY A 154 -5.82 0.20 12.26
N ILE A 155 -5.91 -0.29 11.02
CA ILE A 155 -6.32 -1.68 10.73
C ILE A 155 -5.34 -2.67 11.37
N ALA A 156 -4.03 -2.46 11.23
CA ALA A 156 -3.02 -3.32 11.85
C ALA A 156 -3.18 -3.35 13.38
N VAL A 157 -3.26 -2.17 14.01
CA VAL A 157 -3.44 -2.05 15.46
C VAL A 157 -4.74 -2.70 15.91
N SER A 158 -5.84 -2.49 15.17
CA SER A 158 -7.13 -3.13 15.43
C SER A 158 -7.04 -4.66 15.38
N VAL A 159 -6.36 -5.23 14.39
CA VAL A 159 -6.17 -6.69 14.27
C VAL A 159 -5.31 -7.23 15.42
N LEU A 160 -4.20 -6.56 15.75
CA LEU A 160 -3.28 -7.01 16.80
C LEU A 160 -3.92 -6.96 18.19
N LEU A 161 -4.70 -5.91 18.47
CA LEU A 161 -5.40 -5.73 19.73
C LEU A 161 -6.77 -6.43 19.79
N LYS A 162 -7.22 -7.04 18.68
CA LYS A 162 -8.58 -7.60 18.54
C LYS A 162 -9.69 -6.57 18.83
N ALA A 163 -9.47 -5.34 18.39
CA ALA A 163 -10.42 -4.25 18.59
C ALA A 163 -11.75 -4.52 17.85
N THR A 164 -12.84 -4.13 18.49
CA THR A 164 -14.20 -4.09 17.97
C THR A 164 -14.85 -2.75 18.34
N PRO A 165 -16.05 -2.42 17.81
CA PRO A 165 -16.80 -1.26 18.29
C PRO A 165 -17.10 -1.26 19.81
N LEU A 166 -17.03 -2.42 20.46
CA LEU A 166 -17.37 -2.61 21.88
C LEU A 166 -16.14 -2.84 22.79
N THR A 167 -14.93 -2.58 22.31
CA THR A 167 -13.68 -2.65 23.09
C THR A 167 -13.08 -1.23 23.19
N PRO A 168 -13.47 -0.41 24.18
CA PRO A 168 -13.20 1.03 24.17
C PRO A 168 -11.73 1.39 24.11
N SER A 169 -10.88 0.66 24.83
CA SER A 169 -9.44 0.88 24.87
C SER A 169 -8.81 0.57 23.50
N GLU A 170 -8.98 -0.65 23.02
CA GLU A 170 -8.38 -1.15 21.77
C GLU A 170 -8.90 -0.39 20.55
N ARG A 171 -10.19 0.00 20.55
CA ARG A 171 -10.78 0.86 19.52
C ARG A 171 -10.14 2.25 19.54
N SER A 172 -9.90 2.82 20.72
CA SER A 172 -9.28 4.14 20.84
C SER A 172 -7.85 4.12 20.31
N GLU A 173 -7.09 3.07 20.63
CA GLU A 173 -5.72 2.85 20.11
C GLU A 173 -5.68 2.76 18.57
N ALA A 174 -6.62 2.00 17.98
CA ALA A 174 -6.72 1.91 16.52
C ALA A 174 -7.05 3.27 15.86
N ASN A 175 -7.91 4.08 16.48
CA ASN A 175 -8.20 5.43 15.98
C ASN A 175 -7.03 6.39 16.16
N LEU A 176 -6.34 6.31 17.30
CA LEU A 176 -5.21 7.18 17.61
C LEU A 176 -4.04 6.94 16.66
N SER A 177 -3.72 5.67 16.39
CA SER A 177 -2.67 5.30 15.42
C SER A 177 -2.99 5.77 14.00
N THR A 178 -4.24 5.63 13.53
CA THR A 178 -4.70 6.24 12.27
C THR A 178 -4.49 7.75 12.28
N SER A 179 -4.96 8.45 13.32
CA SER A 179 -4.88 9.90 13.44
C SER A 179 -3.44 10.43 13.38
N LYS A 180 -2.54 9.83 14.17
CA LYS A 180 -1.11 10.17 14.15
C LYS A 180 -0.50 9.98 12.77
N THR A 181 -0.80 8.86 12.12
CA THR A 181 -0.27 8.56 10.78
C THR A 181 -0.78 9.53 9.72
N LEU A 182 -2.08 9.86 9.77
CA LEU A 182 -2.66 10.86 8.87
C LEU A 182 -2.02 12.24 9.08
N SER A 183 -1.71 12.61 10.33
CA SER A 183 -0.99 13.85 10.63
C SER A 183 0.39 13.88 9.98
N SER A 184 1.16 12.79 10.04
CA SER A 184 2.47 12.72 9.39
C SER A 184 2.37 12.76 7.86
N ILE A 185 1.39 12.05 7.28
CA ILE A 185 1.15 12.09 5.83
C ILE A 185 0.76 13.50 5.37
N ALA A 186 -0.09 14.20 6.12
CA ALA A 186 -0.47 15.57 5.82
C ALA A 186 0.73 16.53 5.92
N ALA A 187 1.56 16.38 6.97
CA ALA A 187 2.76 17.19 7.15
C ALA A 187 3.81 16.97 6.04
N ALA A 188 3.89 15.76 5.49
CA ALA A 188 4.78 15.44 4.38
C ALA A 188 4.37 16.04 3.02
N GLY A 189 3.19 16.67 2.93
CA GLY A 189 2.74 17.46 1.79
C GLY A 189 2.73 16.72 0.44
N GLY A 190 2.79 17.50 -0.64
CA GLY A 190 2.85 16.99 -2.02
C GLY A 190 1.53 16.40 -2.55
N ALA A 191 1.52 16.13 -3.86
CA ALA A 191 0.44 15.40 -4.51
C ALA A 191 0.44 13.90 -4.13
N ARG A 192 -0.44 13.11 -4.75
CA ARG A 192 -0.55 11.67 -4.45
C ARG A 192 0.80 10.95 -4.62
N CYS A 193 1.13 10.08 -3.66
CA CYS A 193 2.22 9.11 -3.81
C CYS A 193 1.99 7.94 -2.86
N CYS A 194 1.51 6.81 -3.38
CA CYS A 194 1.22 5.63 -2.56
C CYS A 194 2.49 5.02 -1.93
N LYS A 195 3.65 5.08 -2.62
CA LYS A 195 4.94 4.62 -2.09
C LYS A 195 5.41 5.47 -0.90
N LYS A 196 5.39 6.81 -1.03
CA LYS A 196 5.71 7.76 0.06
C LYS A 196 4.79 7.54 1.27
N ALA A 197 3.48 7.48 1.03
CA ALA A 197 2.48 7.29 2.09
C ALA A 197 2.65 5.94 2.79
N THR A 198 2.97 4.87 2.05
CA THR A 198 3.26 3.54 2.61
C THR A 198 4.46 3.59 3.55
N ARG A 199 5.58 4.18 3.13
CA ARG A 199 6.78 4.28 3.99
C ARG A 199 6.52 5.10 5.25
N LEU A 200 5.88 6.26 5.13
CA LEU A 200 5.49 7.09 6.28
C LEU A 200 4.57 6.32 7.24
N ALA A 201 3.58 5.61 6.70
CA ALA A 201 2.66 4.80 7.50
C ALA A 201 3.36 3.65 8.22
N LEU A 202 4.33 3.01 7.58
CA LEU A 202 5.11 1.94 8.21
C LEU A 202 6.04 2.50 9.29
N GLU A 203 6.66 3.65 9.07
CA GLU A 203 7.45 4.33 10.11
C GLU A 203 6.60 4.65 11.35
N ASP A 204 5.46 5.31 11.16
CA ASP A 204 4.56 5.65 12.27
C ASP A 204 3.95 4.41 12.93
N GLY A 205 3.60 3.39 12.13
CA GLY A 205 3.12 2.11 12.63
C GLY A 205 4.18 1.39 13.46
N MET A 206 5.43 1.38 13.02
CA MET A 206 6.56 0.85 13.78
C MET A 206 6.73 1.59 15.10
N LYS A 207 6.72 2.93 15.08
CA LYS A 207 6.81 3.76 16.29
C LYS A 207 5.69 3.43 17.27
N TYR A 208 4.46 3.47 16.80
CA TYR A 208 3.28 3.21 17.63
C TYR A 208 3.33 1.83 18.28
N LEU A 209 3.67 0.80 17.50
CA LEU A 209 3.78 -0.57 18.00
C LEU A 209 4.99 -0.75 18.93
N SER A 210 6.07 0.02 18.75
CA SER A 210 7.21 0.07 19.67
C SER A 210 6.79 0.55 21.04
N ASP A 211 6.15 1.72 21.09
CA ASP A 211 5.67 2.31 22.35
C ASP A 211 4.65 1.40 23.03
N ARG A 212 3.75 0.80 22.25
CA ARG A 212 2.63 0.01 22.80
C ARG A 212 3.03 -1.37 23.28
N PHE A 213 3.95 -2.02 22.57
CA PHE A 213 4.29 -3.42 22.80
C PHE A 213 5.73 -3.61 23.29
N ASP A 214 6.49 -2.56 23.55
CA ASP A 214 7.89 -2.67 23.99
C ASP A 214 8.74 -3.41 22.93
N LEU A 215 8.84 -2.80 21.74
CA LEU A 215 9.57 -3.33 20.58
C LEU A 215 10.69 -2.38 20.16
N GLU A 216 11.93 -2.86 20.07
CA GLU A 216 13.10 -2.02 19.70
C GLU A 216 13.30 -1.80 18.17
N TRP A 217 12.28 -2.06 17.34
CA TRP A 217 12.47 -2.09 15.86
C TRP A 217 12.45 -0.70 15.23
N TYR A 218 11.80 0.27 15.87
CA TYR A 218 11.72 1.62 15.36
C TYR A 218 13.07 2.34 15.54
N GLU A 219 13.66 2.22 16.73
CA GLU A 219 14.94 2.87 17.08
C GLU A 219 16.13 2.35 16.27
N ARG A 220 16.03 1.12 15.75
CA ARG A 220 17.07 0.47 14.94
C ARG A 220 16.81 0.55 13.44
N ALA A 221 15.66 1.07 13.03
CA ALA A 221 15.30 1.13 11.63
C ALA A 221 16.00 2.30 10.95
N ASP A 222 16.50 2.03 9.75
CA ASP A 222 16.98 3.06 8.84
C ASP A 222 15.84 3.47 7.90
N PHE A 223 15.47 4.75 7.96
CA PHE A 223 14.43 5.36 7.13
C PHE A 223 15.01 6.27 6.03
N SER A 224 16.33 6.27 5.84
CA SER A 224 17.04 7.16 4.93
C SER A 224 17.15 6.64 3.49
N ALA A 225 16.56 5.48 3.18
CA ALA A 225 16.60 4.89 1.85
C ALA A 225 16.03 5.84 0.78
N GLU A 226 16.81 5.99 -0.30
CA GLU A 226 16.41 6.71 -1.49
C GLU A 226 15.29 5.96 -2.25
N CYS A 227 14.44 6.72 -2.95
CA CYS A 227 13.28 6.17 -3.64
C CYS A 227 13.56 5.93 -5.12
N ASP A 228 13.69 4.65 -5.49
CA ASP A 228 13.83 4.23 -6.89
C ASP A 228 12.56 4.48 -7.74
N TYR A 229 11.45 4.83 -7.08
CA TYR A 229 10.17 5.11 -7.75
C TYR A 229 10.00 6.57 -8.23
N THR A 230 10.94 7.48 -7.95
CA THR A 230 10.80 8.90 -8.34
C THR A 230 10.52 9.05 -9.84
N GLN A 231 11.27 8.32 -10.67
CA GLN A 231 11.16 8.35 -12.13
C GLN A 231 9.81 7.90 -12.68
N PHE A 232 9.04 7.13 -11.91
CA PHE A 232 7.74 6.61 -12.33
C PHE A 232 6.58 7.51 -11.90
N ASN A 233 6.82 8.55 -11.09
CA ASN A 233 5.75 9.39 -10.56
C ASN A 233 5.83 10.81 -11.12
N ARG A 234 4.98 11.13 -12.10
CA ARG A 234 4.90 12.48 -12.69
C ARG A 234 4.65 13.57 -11.64
N GLU A 235 3.88 13.25 -10.62
CA GLU A 235 3.54 14.18 -9.54
C GLU A 235 4.50 14.09 -8.34
N CYS A 236 5.71 13.54 -8.52
CA CYS A 236 6.66 13.41 -7.44
C CYS A 236 7.06 14.79 -6.89
N ASP A 237 6.77 15.01 -5.61
CA ASP A 237 7.08 16.24 -4.89
C ASP A 237 8.60 16.46 -4.79
N SER A 238 9.07 17.67 -5.11
CA SER A 238 10.48 18.06 -5.01
C SER A 238 10.98 18.08 -3.57
N ASN A 239 10.09 18.28 -2.60
CA ASN A 239 10.42 18.28 -1.17
C ASN A 239 10.26 16.91 -0.49
N CYS A 240 9.97 15.86 -1.27
CA CYS A 240 9.84 14.51 -0.71
C CYS A 240 11.17 14.05 -0.12
N ARG A 241 11.20 13.73 1.18
CA ARG A 241 12.43 13.30 1.87
C ARG A 241 13.08 12.03 1.34
N TYR A 242 12.35 11.21 0.59
CA TYR A 242 12.88 9.99 -0.05
C TYR A 242 13.28 10.22 -1.50
N ARG A 243 13.05 11.43 -2.05
CA ARG A 243 13.24 11.70 -3.46
C ARG A 243 14.68 11.40 -3.86
N ASN A 244 14.82 10.53 -4.86
CA ASN A 244 16.06 10.33 -5.58
C ASN A 244 15.98 11.06 -6.93
N ASP A 245 16.89 12.00 -7.19
CA ASP A 245 16.94 12.76 -8.45
C ASP A 245 17.75 12.05 -9.56
N GLY A 246 18.36 10.89 -9.26
CA GLY A 246 19.18 10.12 -10.20
C GLY A 246 20.67 10.45 -10.13
#